data_AF-A0A7S4MT16-F1
#
_entry.id   AF-A0A7S4MT16-F1
#
_cell.length_a   1.000
_cell.length_b   1.000
_cell.length_c   1.000
_cell.angle_alpha   90.00
_cell.angle_beta   90.00
_cell.angle_gamma   90.00
#
_symmetry.space_group_name_H-M   'P 1'
#
loop_
_entity.id
_entity.type
_entity.pdbx_description
1 polymer ?
#
loop_
_entity_poly.entity_id
_entity_poly.type
_entity_poly.pdbx_seq_one_letter_code
_entity_poly.pdbx_strand_id
1 'polypeptide(L)'
;MTTPEGDGGGQSPLDAFFGVFQSKLISASRSGRHKAAWQGENASQYASERQIVREHYMPFMWGIGCAFVTFTSFQVSRRYRLNLSNKGRSRFGAAAIKSEQAFGEDQERKMKLMEQAVSVPIDLVLSLVIGCSGAFFLLDIDRMRDDFSRIPLVKGRSLLSEELCADYSRESYRFSSVMNKPKQDDPTIDAIREFVSNCQRRAIYEDQLRKERTLTSSDPVSVPWPGVPP
;
A
#
# COMPACT_ATOMS: atom_id res chain seq x y z
N MET A 1 -46.45 -5.39 -10.06
CA MET A 1 -45.47 -5.69 -9.01
C MET A 1 -44.09 -5.38 -9.56
N THR A 2 -43.68 -4.13 -9.42
CA THR A 2 -42.33 -3.64 -9.74
C THR A 2 -41.56 -3.65 -8.44
N THR A 3 -40.57 -4.53 -8.32
CA THR A 3 -39.60 -4.44 -7.23
C THR A 3 -38.87 -3.10 -7.35
N PRO A 4 -38.72 -2.34 -6.26
CA PRO A 4 -37.95 -1.11 -6.31
C PRO A 4 -36.49 -1.47 -6.62
N GLU A 5 -35.99 -0.96 -7.74
CA GLU A 5 -34.55 -0.81 -7.97
C GLU A 5 -34.04 0.14 -6.88
N GLY A 6 -33.69 -0.45 -5.74
CA GLY A 6 -32.85 0.22 -4.78
C GLY A 6 -31.52 0.44 -5.48
N ASP A 7 -31.20 1.71 -5.71
CA ASP A 7 -29.86 2.21 -6.01
C ASP A 7 -28.96 1.95 -4.79
N GLY A 8 -28.81 0.68 -4.44
CA GLY A 8 -27.90 0.20 -3.43
C GLY A 8 -26.55 0.25 -4.09
N GLY A 9 -25.85 1.38 -3.92
CA GLY A 9 -24.53 1.66 -4.47
C GLY A 9 -23.70 0.40 -4.52
N GLY A 10 -23.70 -0.25 -5.68
CA GLY A 10 -23.20 -1.60 -5.84
C GLY A 10 -21.70 -1.51 -5.67
N GLN A 11 -21.21 -1.93 -4.51
CA GLN A 11 -19.78 -1.95 -4.24
C GLN A 11 -19.13 -2.76 -5.36
N SER A 12 -18.18 -2.15 -6.06
CA SER A 12 -17.53 -2.84 -7.18
C SER A 12 -16.83 -4.09 -6.64
N PRO A 13 -16.81 -5.20 -7.39
CA PRO A 13 -16.09 -6.40 -6.97
C PRO A 13 -14.63 -6.09 -6.60
N LEU A 14 -14.00 -5.19 -7.37
CA LEU A 14 -12.66 -4.71 -7.12
C LEU A 14 -12.52 -4.07 -5.75
N ASP A 15 -13.41 -3.15 -5.37
CA ASP A 15 -13.35 -2.49 -4.05
C ASP A 15 -13.48 -3.51 -2.92
N ALA A 16 -14.30 -4.55 -3.10
CA ALA A 16 -14.44 -5.62 -2.13
C ALA A 16 -13.14 -6.43 -1.98
N PHE A 17 -12.54 -6.86 -3.09
CA PHE A 17 -11.26 -7.59 -3.08
C PHE A 17 -10.12 -6.74 -2.53
N PHE A 18 -10.03 -5.47 -2.95
CA PHE A 18 -9.04 -4.53 -2.42
C PHE A 18 -9.22 -4.28 -0.93
N GLY A 19 -10.47 -4.18 -0.45
CA GLY A 19 -10.77 -4.05 0.98
C GLY A 19 -10.26 -5.24 1.79
N VAL A 20 -10.49 -6.47 1.30
CA VAL A 20 -9.96 -7.70 1.92
C VAL A 20 -8.44 -7.68 1.92
N PHE A 21 -7.82 -7.37 0.78
CA PHE A 21 -6.37 -7.30 0.64
C PHE A 21 -5.74 -6.32 1.63
N GLN A 22 -6.23 -5.08 1.66
CA GLN A 22 -5.71 -4.04 2.55
C GLN A 22 -5.87 -4.42 4.03
N SER A 23 -7.04 -4.94 4.41
CA SER A 23 -7.31 -5.38 5.78
C SER A 23 -6.33 -6.47 6.22
N LYS A 24 -6.07 -7.46 5.36
CA LYS A 24 -5.13 -8.55 5.63
C LYS A 24 -3.69 -8.08 5.67
N LEU A 25 -3.29 -7.24 4.73
CA LEU A 25 -1.94 -6.70 4.69
C LEU A 25 -1.63 -5.90 5.96
N ILE A 26 -2.56 -5.06 6.42
CA ILE A 26 -2.42 -4.29 7.66
C ILE A 26 -2.37 -5.22 8.88
N SER A 27 -3.28 -6.20 8.96
CA SER A 27 -3.32 -7.16 10.06
C SER A 27 -2.01 -7.95 10.14
N ALA A 28 -1.53 -8.43 8.99
CA ALA A 28 -0.34 -9.23 8.92
C ALA A 28 0.93 -8.40 9.22
N SER A 29 0.99 -7.15 8.74
CA SER A 29 2.04 -6.19 9.11
C SER A 29 2.08 -5.92 10.61
N ARG A 30 0.93 -5.79 11.28
CA ARG A 30 0.85 -5.57 12.73
C ARG A 30 1.24 -6.81 13.54
N SER A 31 0.91 -8.00 13.04
CA SER A 31 1.20 -9.26 13.73
C SER A 31 2.69 -9.63 13.78
N GLY A 32 3.54 -9.00 12.96
CA GLY A 32 4.96 -9.34 12.84
C GLY A 32 5.24 -10.72 12.22
N ARG A 33 4.19 -11.49 11.86
CA ARG A 33 4.31 -12.85 11.29
C ARG A 33 5.13 -12.88 10.01
N HIS A 34 4.99 -11.87 9.15
CA HIS A 34 5.81 -11.76 7.93
C HIS A 34 7.30 -11.61 8.24
N LYS A 35 7.65 -10.78 9.24
CA LYS A 35 9.05 -10.58 9.61
C LYS A 35 9.64 -11.86 10.19
N ALA A 36 8.89 -12.57 11.03
CA ALA A 36 9.30 -13.85 11.57
C ALA A 36 9.47 -14.92 10.47
N ALA A 37 8.55 -14.98 9.51
CA ALA A 37 8.62 -15.94 8.42
C ALA A 37 9.77 -15.66 7.44
N TRP A 38 10.06 -14.40 7.14
CA TRP A 38 11.16 -14.00 6.24
C TRP A 38 12.56 -14.04 6.90
N GLN A 39 12.63 -14.08 8.22
CA GLN A 39 13.89 -14.11 8.97
C GLN A 39 14.13 -15.45 9.70
N GLY A 40 13.13 -16.32 9.78
CA GLY A 40 13.22 -17.61 10.47
C GLY A 40 13.90 -18.71 9.65
N GLU A 41 13.94 -19.92 10.21
CA GLU A 41 14.57 -21.10 9.60
C GLU A 41 13.99 -21.44 8.21
N ASN A 42 12.73 -21.07 7.97
CA ASN A 42 12.03 -21.29 6.70
C ASN A 42 12.19 -20.13 5.69
N ALA A 43 13.06 -19.15 5.94
CA ALA A 43 13.21 -17.96 5.08
C ALA A 43 13.54 -18.30 3.61
N SER A 44 14.28 -19.38 3.37
CA SER A 44 14.61 -19.85 2.02
C SER A 44 13.38 -20.26 1.21
N GLN A 45 12.32 -20.70 1.88
CA GLN A 45 11.07 -21.10 1.23
C GLN A 45 10.27 -19.92 0.69
N TYR A 46 10.53 -18.71 1.22
CA TYR A 46 9.91 -17.45 0.82
C TYR A 46 10.80 -16.60 -0.10
N ALA A 47 11.89 -17.16 -0.63
CA ALA A 47 12.87 -16.39 -1.41
C ALA A 47 12.25 -15.76 -2.66
N SER A 48 11.35 -16.47 -3.35
CA SER A 48 10.64 -15.97 -4.54
C SER A 48 9.65 -14.85 -4.20
N GLU A 49 8.81 -15.03 -3.17
CA GLU A 49 7.87 -13.99 -2.70
C GLU A 49 8.64 -12.74 -2.25
N ARG A 50 9.74 -12.94 -1.53
CA ARG A 50 10.62 -11.84 -1.11
C ARG A 50 11.24 -11.12 -2.30
N GLN A 51 11.62 -11.83 -3.35
CA GLN A 51 12.16 -11.21 -4.57
C GLN A 51 11.10 -10.33 -5.25
N ILE A 52 9.88 -10.85 -5.44
CA ILE A 52 8.76 -10.12 -6.03
C ILE A 52 8.47 -8.86 -5.19
N VAL A 53 8.30 -9.00 -3.88
CA VAL A 53 8.04 -7.85 -3.00
C VAL A 53 9.20 -6.87 -3.02
N ARG A 54 10.45 -7.34 -3.08
CA ARG A 54 11.63 -6.46 -3.12
C ARG A 54 11.70 -5.64 -4.40
N GLU A 55 11.33 -6.21 -5.54
CA GLU A 55 11.28 -5.50 -6.82
C GLU A 55 10.26 -4.34 -6.76
N HIS A 56 9.10 -4.57 -6.16
CA HIS A 56 8.04 -3.55 -6.04
C HIS A 56 8.24 -2.59 -4.86
N TYR A 57 9.00 -2.97 -3.83
CA TYR A 57 9.28 -2.11 -2.67
C TYR A 57 10.29 -1.00 -2.97
N MET A 58 11.19 -1.22 -3.93
CA MET A 58 12.22 -0.23 -4.28
C MET A 58 11.61 1.09 -4.81
N PRO A 59 10.71 1.11 -5.80
CA PRO A 59 9.99 2.30 -6.25
C PRO A 59 9.32 3.09 -5.11
N PHE A 60 8.70 2.38 -4.16
CA PHE A 60 8.05 2.99 -3.02
C PHE A 60 9.06 3.71 -2.10
N MET A 61 10.19 3.05 -1.80
CA MET A 61 11.27 3.68 -1.02
C MET A 61 11.89 4.87 -1.74
N TRP A 62 12.02 4.81 -3.06
CA TRP A 62 12.44 5.95 -3.87
C TRP A 62 11.45 7.12 -3.75
N GLY A 63 10.14 6.86 -3.82
CA GLY A 63 9.11 7.88 -3.60
C GLY A 63 9.17 8.53 -2.22
N ILE A 64 9.36 7.73 -1.16
CA ILE A 64 9.58 8.26 0.20
C ILE A 64 10.85 9.12 0.25
N GLY A 65 11.93 8.68 -0.39
CA GLY A 65 13.17 9.43 -0.51
C GLY A 65 12.97 10.79 -1.20
N CYS A 66 12.26 10.80 -2.33
CA CYS A 66 11.90 12.02 -3.05
C CYS A 66 11.02 12.96 -2.21
N ALA A 67 10.02 12.44 -1.48
CA ALA A 67 9.22 13.23 -0.55
C ALA A 67 10.10 13.89 0.54
N PHE A 68 11.04 13.14 1.10
CA PHE A 68 11.93 13.69 2.13
C PHE A 68 12.87 14.77 1.58
N VAL A 69 13.47 14.54 0.40
CA VAL A 69 14.37 15.50 -0.25
C VAL A 69 13.63 16.79 -0.63
N THR A 70 12.41 16.68 -1.17
CA THR A 70 11.59 17.86 -1.50
C THR A 70 11.17 18.63 -0.25
N PHE A 71 10.75 17.94 0.80
CA PHE A 71 10.38 18.56 2.07
C PHE A 71 11.55 19.33 2.69
N THR A 72 12.72 18.70 2.79
CA THR A 72 13.93 19.35 3.31
C THR A 72 14.36 20.54 2.44
N SER A 73 14.22 20.43 1.12
CA SER A 73 14.50 21.53 0.19
C SER A 73 13.58 22.74 0.42
N PHE A 74 12.29 22.52 0.68
CA PHE A 74 11.36 23.60 1.04
C PHE A 74 11.73 24.26 2.36
N GLN A 75 12.08 23.47 3.38
CA GLN A 75 12.52 23.97 4.68
C GLN A 75 13.80 24.82 4.58
N VAL A 76 14.79 24.37 3.81
CA VAL A 76 16.05 25.11 3.58
C VAL A 76 15.79 26.40 2.81
N SER A 77 15.01 26.32 1.72
CA SER A 77 14.64 27.48 0.90
C SER A 77 13.91 28.55 1.71
N ARG A 78 13.08 28.12 2.67
CA ARG A 78 12.38 29.01 3.58
C ARG A 78 13.32 29.71 4.56
N ARG A 79 14.23 28.98 5.19
CA ARG A 79 15.26 29.57 6.08
C ARG A 79 16.11 30.59 5.33
N TYR A 80 16.47 30.29 4.09
CA TYR A 80 17.24 31.20 3.24
C TYR A 80 16.47 32.50 2.94
N ARG A 81 15.17 32.41 2.59
CA ARG A 81 14.30 33.59 2.38
C ARG A 81 14.16 34.47 3.63
N LEU A 82 13.98 33.86 4.81
CA LEU A 82 13.88 34.60 6.08
C LEU A 82 15.19 35.34 6.41
N ASN A 83 16.34 34.70 6.19
CA ASN A 83 17.65 35.32 6.41
C ASN A 83 17.92 36.50 5.46
N LEU A 84 17.51 36.39 4.19
CA LEU A 84 17.60 37.48 3.21
C LEU A 84 16.72 38.68 3.59
N SER A 85 15.47 38.42 4.00
CA SER A 85 14.53 39.47 4.41
C SER A 85 15.05 40.30 5.60
N ASN A 86 15.61 39.63 6.61
CA ASN A 86 16.20 40.31 7.78
C ASN A 86 17.41 41.19 7.42
N LYS A 87 18.21 40.77 6.43
CA LYS A 87 19.41 41.52 6.02
C LYS A 87 19.05 42.79 5.22
N GLY A 88 17.94 42.79 4.48
CA GLY A 88 17.44 43.96 3.74
C GLY A 88 16.87 45.06 4.63
N ARG A 89 16.16 44.69 5.71
CA ARG A 89 15.49 45.66 6.60
C ARG A 89 16.48 46.47 7.46
N SER A 90 17.68 45.94 7.72
CA SER A 90 18.73 46.61 8.50
C SER A 90 19.38 47.83 7.80
N ARG A 91 19.27 47.97 6.47
CA ARG A 91 20.01 49.02 5.74
C ARG A 91 19.22 50.32 5.48
N PHE A 92 17.90 50.32 5.64
CA PHE A 92 17.05 51.48 5.24
C PHE A 92 16.27 52.15 6.38
N GLY A 93 16.25 51.62 7.60
CA GLY A 93 15.29 52.04 8.64
C GLY A 93 15.85 52.60 9.95
N ALA A 94 17.17 52.76 10.11
CA ALA A 94 17.76 52.99 11.43
C ALA A 94 17.57 54.41 12.02
N ALA A 95 16.91 55.36 11.34
CA ALA A 95 16.99 56.77 11.74
C ALA A 95 15.70 57.49 12.17
N ALA A 96 14.47 56.99 12.01
CA ALA A 96 13.32 57.92 12.02
C ALA A 96 12.07 57.64 12.88
N ILE A 97 11.83 56.49 13.50
CA ILE A 97 10.52 56.25 14.16
C ILE A 97 10.70 55.49 15.48
N LYS A 98 10.65 56.18 16.63
CA LYS A 98 10.99 55.61 17.95
C LYS A 98 9.87 55.63 18.99
N SER A 99 8.64 56.09 18.70
CA SER A 99 7.65 56.30 19.77
C SER A 99 6.26 55.67 19.62
N GLU A 100 5.86 55.14 18.45
CA GLU A 100 4.52 54.56 18.26
C GLU A 100 4.49 53.03 18.01
N GLN A 101 5.65 52.35 17.99
CA GLN A 101 5.74 50.96 17.48
C GLN A 101 5.48 49.84 18.50
N ALA A 102 5.33 50.12 19.80
CA ALA A 102 5.29 49.06 20.81
C ALA A 102 4.04 48.15 20.71
N PHE A 103 2.91 48.64 20.19
CA PHE A 103 1.69 47.83 20.04
C PHE A 103 1.68 46.99 18.75
N GLY A 104 2.36 47.45 17.68
CA GLY A 104 2.42 46.74 16.40
C GLY A 104 3.36 45.54 16.39
N GLU A 105 4.39 45.52 17.24
CA GLU A 105 5.41 44.45 17.25
C GLU A 105 4.85 43.10 17.71
N ASP A 106 3.93 43.07 18.69
CA ASP A 106 3.33 41.82 19.16
C ASP A 106 2.41 41.20 18.09
N GLN A 107 1.65 42.04 17.38
CA GLN A 107 0.78 41.59 16.30
C GLN A 107 1.59 41.11 15.07
N GLU A 108 2.70 41.78 14.73
CA GLU A 108 3.62 41.33 13.66
C GLU A 108 4.29 39.98 14.03
N ARG A 109 4.67 39.77 15.30
CA ARG A 109 5.22 38.49 15.76
C ARG A 109 4.19 37.37 15.66
N LYS A 110 2.94 37.61 16.09
CA LYS A 110 1.86 36.62 16.00
C LYS A 110 1.53 36.24 14.56
N MET A 111 1.49 37.21 13.65
CA MET A 111 1.29 36.94 12.21
C MET A 111 2.43 36.08 11.63
N LYS A 112 3.70 36.37 11.96
CA LYS A 112 4.84 35.55 11.51
C LYS A 112 4.80 34.12 12.05
N LEU A 113 4.38 33.94 13.31
CA LEU A 113 4.22 32.62 13.91
C LEU A 113 3.07 31.84 13.28
N MET A 114 1.94 32.49 12.98
CA MET A 114 0.82 31.87 12.26
C MET A 114 1.20 31.49 10.84
N GLU A 115 1.90 32.36 10.11
CA GLU A 115 2.41 32.05 8.77
C GLU A 115 3.40 30.87 8.81
N GLN A 116 4.22 30.77 9.87
CA GLN A 116 5.06 29.59 10.12
C GLN A 116 4.28 28.32 10.39
N ALA A 117 3.23 28.39 11.20
CA ALA A 117 2.40 27.24 11.53
C ALA A 117 1.66 26.68 10.31
N VAL A 118 1.16 27.54 9.41
CA VAL A 118 0.31 27.11 8.28
C VAL A 118 1.12 26.52 7.12
N SER A 119 2.37 26.93 6.94
CA SER A 119 3.18 26.52 5.77
C SER A 119 3.85 25.16 5.94
N VAL A 120 4.17 24.72 7.16
CA VAL A 120 4.72 23.38 7.41
C VAL A 120 3.81 22.25 6.89
N PRO A 121 2.51 22.21 7.19
CA PRO A 121 1.64 21.16 6.66
C PRO A 121 1.47 21.25 5.14
N ILE A 122 1.48 22.46 4.57
CA ILE A 122 1.41 22.64 3.10
C ILE A 122 2.64 22.02 2.44
N ASP A 123 3.85 22.35 2.94
CA ASP A 123 5.10 21.80 2.41
C ASP A 123 5.14 20.27 2.56
N LEU A 124 4.64 19.74 3.67
CA LEU A 124 4.53 18.29 3.90
C LEU A 124 3.60 17.63 2.88
N VAL A 125 2.40 18.18 2.67
CA VAL A 125 1.42 17.64 1.71
C VAL A 125 1.96 17.71 0.29
N LEU A 126 2.54 18.83 -0.12
CA LEU A 126 3.14 18.97 -1.46
C LEU A 126 4.28 17.98 -1.67
N SER A 127 5.15 17.81 -0.66
CA SER A 127 6.26 16.86 -0.74
C SER A 127 5.77 15.41 -0.81
N LEU A 128 4.73 15.07 -0.05
CA LEU A 128 4.09 13.75 -0.10
C LEU A 128 3.44 13.52 -1.46
N VAL A 129 2.73 14.50 -2.02
CA VAL A 129 2.12 14.40 -3.35
C VAL A 129 3.18 14.16 -4.42
N ILE A 130 4.30 14.89 -4.38
CA ILE A 130 5.41 14.70 -5.32
C ILE A 130 6.03 13.31 -5.15
N GLY A 131 6.30 12.88 -3.92
CA GLY A 131 6.86 11.56 -3.64
C GLY A 131 5.93 10.41 -4.02
N CYS A 132 4.64 10.52 -3.71
CA CYS A 132 3.62 9.55 -4.13
C CYS A 132 3.52 9.50 -5.66
N SER A 133 3.50 10.65 -6.33
CA SER A 133 3.44 10.70 -7.80
C SER A 133 4.68 10.04 -8.44
N GLY A 134 5.86 10.30 -7.87
CA GLY A 134 7.11 9.64 -8.29
C GLY A 134 7.08 8.12 -8.04
N ALA A 135 6.56 7.69 -6.89
CA ALA A 135 6.37 6.26 -6.59
C ALA A 135 5.43 5.61 -7.60
N PHE A 136 4.28 6.22 -7.88
CA PHE A 136 3.31 5.72 -8.85
C PHE A 136 3.88 5.63 -10.27
N PHE A 137 4.71 6.59 -10.67
CA PHE A 137 5.35 6.55 -11.99
C PHE A 137 6.41 5.44 -12.11
N LEU A 138 7.09 5.12 -11.01
CA LEU A 138 8.09 4.04 -10.97
C LEU A 138 7.46 2.66 -10.71
N LEU A 139 6.23 2.62 -10.19
CA LEU A 139 5.47 1.39 -9.98
C LEU A 139 4.81 0.98 -11.30
N ASP A 140 5.34 -0.08 -11.91
CA ASP A 140 4.67 -0.78 -13.00
C ASP A 140 3.52 -1.61 -12.44
N ILE A 141 2.32 -1.01 -12.35
CA ILE A 141 1.14 -1.62 -11.76
C ILE A 141 0.75 -2.89 -12.53
N ASP A 142 0.89 -2.90 -13.86
CA ASP A 142 0.53 -4.03 -14.71
C ASP A 142 1.45 -5.22 -14.43
N ARG A 143 2.76 -4.98 -14.39
CA ARG A 143 3.74 -6.01 -14.03
C ARG A 143 3.56 -6.50 -12.61
N MET A 144 3.33 -5.59 -11.66
CA MET A 144 3.05 -5.96 -10.28
C MET A 144 1.83 -6.89 -10.21
N ARG A 145 0.79 -6.62 -11.00
CA ARG A 145 -0.41 -7.44 -11.01
C ARG A 145 -0.20 -8.82 -11.63
N ASP A 146 0.55 -8.90 -12.72
CA ASP A 146 0.96 -10.17 -13.33
C ASP A 146 1.86 -10.98 -12.37
N ASP A 147 2.80 -10.32 -11.69
CA ASP A 147 3.63 -10.96 -10.67
C ASP A 147 2.80 -11.49 -9.50
N PHE A 148 1.78 -10.73 -9.05
CA PHE A 148 0.85 -11.16 -7.99
C PHE A 148 0.00 -12.38 -8.41
N SER A 149 -0.40 -12.47 -9.68
CA SER A 149 -1.17 -13.63 -10.18
C SER A 149 -0.31 -14.91 -10.24
N ARG A 150 0.99 -14.73 -10.49
CA ARG A 150 1.98 -15.80 -10.60
C ARG A 150 2.59 -16.24 -9.27
N ILE A 151 2.24 -15.61 -8.15
CA ILE A 151 2.76 -16.02 -6.83
C ILE A 151 2.40 -17.49 -6.62
N PRO A 152 3.39 -18.38 -6.45
CA PRO A 152 3.13 -19.81 -6.32
C PRO A 152 2.33 -20.05 -5.04
N LEU A 153 1.11 -20.59 -5.19
CA LEU A 153 0.23 -20.89 -4.07
C LEU A 153 0.64 -22.17 -3.34
N VAL A 154 1.82 -22.17 -2.73
CA VAL A 154 2.35 -23.32 -1.98
C VAL A 154 2.19 -23.07 -0.47
N LYS A 155 1.53 -24.00 0.24
CA LYS A 155 1.35 -23.93 1.70
C LYS A 155 2.71 -24.01 2.41
N GLY A 156 2.93 -23.12 3.37
CA GLY A 156 4.20 -22.92 4.06
C GLY A 156 5.24 -22.13 3.25
N ARG A 157 4.88 -21.65 2.05
CA ARG A 157 5.80 -20.92 1.15
C ARG A 157 5.22 -19.65 0.52
N SER A 158 3.93 -19.40 0.68
CA SER A 158 3.30 -18.11 0.38
C SER A 158 2.41 -17.69 1.54
N LEU A 159 2.89 -16.71 2.31
CA LEU A 159 2.13 -16.11 3.42
C LEU A 159 0.88 -15.43 2.90
N LEU A 160 1.03 -14.74 1.76
CA LEU A 160 -0.07 -14.03 1.12
C LEU A 160 -1.22 -14.98 0.78
N SER A 161 -0.91 -16.14 0.22
CA SER A 161 -1.91 -17.13 -0.18
C SER A 161 -2.67 -17.71 1.02
N GLU A 162 -1.98 -17.95 2.12
CA GLU A 162 -2.61 -18.49 3.34
C GLU A 162 -3.60 -17.52 3.96
N GLU A 163 -3.28 -16.23 3.95
CA GLU A 163 -4.13 -15.19 4.53
C GLU A 163 -5.26 -14.76 3.59
N LEU A 164 -5.04 -14.79 2.28
CA LEU A 164 -6.00 -14.28 1.29
C LEU A 164 -6.95 -15.36 0.75
N CYS A 165 -6.51 -16.62 0.57
CA CYS A 165 -7.31 -17.61 -0.16
C CYS A 165 -8.70 -17.85 0.45
N ALA A 166 -8.82 -17.86 1.78
CA ALA A 166 -10.10 -18.10 2.46
C ALA A 166 -11.12 -16.97 2.17
N ASP A 167 -10.66 -15.73 2.23
CA ASP A 167 -11.53 -14.56 2.07
C ASP A 167 -11.78 -14.25 0.59
N TYR A 168 -10.77 -14.41 -0.27
CA TYR A 168 -10.93 -14.26 -1.72
C TYR A 168 -11.88 -15.30 -2.29
N SER A 169 -11.79 -16.57 -1.84
CA SER A 169 -12.73 -17.60 -2.28
C SER A 169 -14.15 -17.22 -1.87
N ARG A 170 -14.35 -16.73 -0.64
CA ARG A 170 -15.66 -16.29 -0.14
C ARG A 170 -16.25 -15.15 -0.97
N GLU A 171 -15.47 -14.09 -1.22
CA GLU A 171 -15.92 -12.96 -2.04
C GLU A 171 -16.13 -13.37 -3.50
N SER A 172 -15.34 -14.32 -4.03
CA SER A 172 -15.55 -14.83 -5.39
C SER A 172 -16.90 -15.51 -5.58
N TYR A 173 -17.39 -16.24 -4.56
CA TYR A 173 -18.73 -16.83 -4.59
C TYR A 173 -19.81 -15.74 -4.58
N ARG A 174 -19.61 -14.69 -3.78
CA ARG A 174 -20.51 -13.52 -3.71
C ARG A 174 -20.62 -12.81 -5.06
N PHE A 175 -19.50 -12.64 -5.77
CA PHE A 175 -19.44 -12.00 -7.08
C PHE A 175 -19.42 -12.97 -8.26
N SER A 176 -19.91 -14.20 -8.07
CA SER A 176 -19.86 -15.26 -9.09
C SER A 176 -20.50 -14.85 -10.41
N SER A 177 -21.57 -14.03 -10.38
CA SER A 177 -22.22 -13.50 -11.59
C SER A 177 -21.32 -12.59 -12.44
N VAL A 178 -20.34 -11.92 -11.83
CA VAL A 178 -19.33 -11.11 -12.52
C VAL A 178 -18.14 -11.98 -12.91
N MET A 179 -17.68 -12.82 -11.99
CA MET A 179 -16.50 -13.68 -12.20
C MET A 179 -16.72 -14.73 -13.29
N ASN A 180 -17.95 -15.21 -13.48
CA ASN A 180 -18.30 -16.23 -14.49
C ASN A 180 -18.52 -15.65 -15.89
N LYS A 181 -18.50 -14.33 -16.07
CA LYS A 181 -18.60 -13.74 -17.41
C LYS A 181 -17.34 -14.10 -18.22
N PRO A 182 -17.48 -14.43 -19.51
CA PRO A 182 -16.34 -14.65 -20.39
C PRO A 182 -15.44 -13.42 -20.40
N LYS A 183 -14.12 -13.63 -20.61
CA LYS A 183 -13.02 -12.63 -20.51
C LYS A 183 -13.53 -11.19 -20.57
N GLN A 184 -13.52 -10.56 -19.40
CA GLN A 184 -13.82 -9.15 -19.27
C GLN A 184 -12.55 -8.39 -19.62
N ASP A 185 -12.66 -7.23 -20.29
CA ASP A 185 -11.50 -6.41 -20.66
C ASP A 185 -10.77 -5.78 -19.45
N ASP A 186 -11.11 -6.18 -18.22
CA ASP A 186 -10.40 -5.77 -17.02
C ASP A 186 -9.42 -6.87 -16.59
N PRO A 187 -8.12 -6.67 -16.84
CA PRO A 187 -7.15 -7.69 -16.56
C PRO A 187 -7.00 -7.90 -15.02
N THR A 188 -7.54 -7.03 -14.17
CA THR A 188 -7.57 -7.16 -12.69
C THR A 188 -8.50 -8.27 -12.26
N ILE A 189 -9.66 -8.34 -12.91
CA ILE A 189 -10.63 -9.40 -12.68
C ILE A 189 -10.05 -10.74 -13.13
N ASP A 190 -9.34 -10.77 -14.25
CA ASP A 190 -8.61 -11.97 -14.71
C ASP A 190 -7.53 -12.39 -13.69
N ALA A 191 -6.77 -11.39 -13.21
CA ALA A 191 -5.94 -11.39 -12.00
C ALA A 191 -6.48 -12.26 -10.85
N ILE A 192 -7.61 -11.78 -10.34
CA ILE A 192 -8.31 -12.32 -9.18
C ILE A 192 -8.89 -13.70 -9.50
N ARG A 193 -9.42 -13.90 -10.72
CA ARG A 193 -10.00 -15.19 -11.14
C ARG A 193 -8.93 -16.28 -11.15
N GLU A 194 -7.77 -15.99 -11.70
CA GLU A 194 -6.63 -16.91 -11.71
C GLU A 194 -6.17 -17.23 -10.29
N PHE A 195 -6.03 -16.22 -9.44
CA PHE A 195 -5.67 -16.39 -8.04
C PHE A 195 -6.66 -17.29 -7.29
N VAL A 196 -7.97 -17.04 -7.42
CA VAL A 196 -9.02 -17.85 -6.78
C VAL A 196 -9.01 -19.29 -7.32
N SER A 197 -8.86 -19.47 -8.63
CA SER A 197 -8.75 -20.80 -9.24
C SER A 197 -7.55 -21.57 -8.68
N ASN A 198 -6.40 -20.91 -8.54
CA ASN A 198 -5.23 -21.48 -7.90
C ASN A 198 -5.55 -21.87 -6.44
N CYS A 199 -6.26 -21.03 -5.67
CA CYS A 199 -6.61 -21.32 -4.28
C CYS A 199 -7.50 -22.57 -4.17
N GLN A 200 -8.43 -22.75 -5.11
CA GLN A 200 -9.29 -23.93 -5.19
C GLN A 200 -8.48 -25.19 -5.52
N ARG A 201 -7.59 -25.13 -6.53
CA ARG A 201 -6.68 -26.24 -6.87
C ARG A 201 -5.84 -26.66 -5.65
N ARG A 202 -5.31 -25.69 -4.92
CA ARG A 202 -4.57 -25.93 -3.67
C ARG A 202 -5.43 -26.62 -2.62
N ALA A 203 -6.67 -26.16 -2.40
CA ALA A 203 -7.55 -26.77 -1.40
C ALA A 203 -7.83 -28.26 -1.72
N ILE A 204 -8.06 -28.58 -3.00
CA ILE A 204 -8.26 -29.95 -3.48
C ILE A 204 -6.99 -30.79 -3.27
N TYR A 205 -5.83 -30.25 -3.64
CA TYR A 205 -4.55 -30.96 -3.49
C TYR A 205 -4.19 -31.22 -2.03
N GLU A 206 -4.43 -30.25 -1.13
CA GLU A 206 -4.26 -30.44 0.30
C GLU A 206 -5.19 -31.52 0.85
N ASP A 207 -6.43 -31.59 0.38
CA ASP A 207 -7.38 -32.64 0.77
C ASP A 207 -6.92 -34.03 0.32
N GLN A 208 -6.36 -34.15 -0.87
CA GLN A 208 -5.75 -35.39 -1.36
C GLN A 208 -4.57 -35.82 -0.48
N LEU A 209 -3.66 -34.90 -0.19
CA LEU A 209 -2.53 -35.15 0.72
C LEU A 209 -2.96 -35.54 2.14
N ARG A 210 -4.08 -34.98 2.64
CA ARG A 210 -4.66 -35.40 3.94
C ARG A 210 -5.09 -36.86 3.88
N LYS A 211 -5.82 -37.25 2.84
CA LYS A 211 -6.31 -38.62 2.64
C LYS A 211 -5.17 -39.62 2.52
N GLU A 212 -4.13 -39.29 1.75
CA GLU A 212 -2.95 -40.15 1.56
C GLU A 212 -2.16 -40.38 2.86
N ARG A 213 -2.16 -39.39 3.75
CA ARG A 213 -1.41 -39.45 5.03
C ARG A 213 -2.28 -39.85 6.21
N THR A 214 -3.54 -40.24 5.97
CA THR A 214 -4.52 -40.60 7.01
C THR A 214 -4.69 -39.47 8.05
N LEU A 215 -4.57 -38.22 7.59
CA LEU A 215 -4.73 -37.03 8.41
C LEU A 215 -6.21 -36.60 8.45
N THR A 216 -6.60 -35.99 9.55
CA THR A 216 -7.93 -35.39 9.70
C THR A 216 -8.06 -34.11 8.87
N SER A 217 -9.30 -33.68 8.60
CA SER A 217 -9.56 -32.44 7.85
C SER A 217 -8.97 -31.18 8.49
N SER A 218 -8.78 -31.20 9.82
CA SER A 218 -8.18 -30.10 10.59
C SER A 218 -6.66 -30.10 10.59
N ASP A 219 -6.01 -31.20 10.21
CA ASP A 219 -4.56 -31.30 10.35
C ASP A 219 -3.84 -30.42 9.33
N PRO A 220 -2.76 -29.73 9.75
CA PRO A 220 -1.95 -28.93 8.86
C PRO A 220 -1.20 -29.84 7.88
N VAL A 221 -1.41 -29.59 6.59
CA VAL A 221 -0.68 -30.25 5.51
C VAL A 221 0.33 -29.29 4.90
N SER A 222 1.56 -29.77 4.71
CA SER A 222 2.59 -29.06 3.95
C SER A 222 2.63 -29.62 2.53
N VAL A 223 2.52 -28.73 1.55
CA VAL A 223 2.56 -29.06 0.12
C VAL A 223 4.03 -29.26 -0.28
N PRO A 224 4.42 -30.46 -0.79
CA PRO A 224 5.79 -30.71 -1.20
C PRO A 224 6.19 -29.88 -2.43
N TRP A 225 7.49 -29.69 -2.64
CA TRP A 225 8.01 -29.08 -3.86
C TRP A 225 7.73 -29.99 -5.08
N PRO A 226 7.37 -29.47 -6.27
CA PRO A 226 7.39 -28.07 -6.72
C PRO A 226 6.17 -27.21 -6.34
N GLY A 227 5.15 -27.78 -5.72
CA GLY A 227 3.91 -27.09 -5.38
C GLY A 227 2.66 -27.82 -5.87
N VAL A 228 1.56 -27.09 -5.99
CA VAL A 228 0.33 -27.59 -6.60
C VAL A 228 0.55 -27.66 -8.12
N PRO A 229 0.31 -28.82 -8.78
CA PRO A 229 0.46 -28.91 -10.23
C PRO A 229 -0.51 -27.96 -10.94
N PRO A 230 -0.10 -27.39 -12.10
CA PRO A 230 -0.96 -26.53 -12.90
C PRO A 230 -2.16 -27.30 -13.45
#